data_AF-A0A7C1AU53-F1
#
_entry.id   AF-A0A7C1AU53-F1
#
_cell.length_a   1.000
_cell.length_b   1.000
_cell.length_c   1.000
_cell.angle_alpha   90.00
_cell.angle_beta   90.00
_cell.angle_gamma   90.00
#
_symmetry.space_group_name_H-M   'P 1'
#
loop_
_entity.id
_entity.type
_entity.pdbx_description
1 polymer ?
#
loop_
_entity_poly.entity_id
_entity_poly.type
_entity_poly.pdbx_seq_one_letter_code
_entity_poly.pdbx_strand_id
1 'polypeptide(L)'
;MTCTLDDIVPAFRAACERWPHAPNLQQHYNDLARTYEEDGSSLIELTKSFLEAVCWTVIRELRATPPDSATPTTTELLSCVLNALGLRNQRGVGPLGKVISGHNKLAEGLNEMRNQDGSVAHGKDGFLDAISSRHTRVYILSADSVIALILSAYDGKEPNLLTTREPPDRFRHLNDRIDEGCALDAEVDMEEGILVVRVQAGAQTPEEAIELRVPPSELLYHLDRQAYLSVLEALQEVPPAESEEKTEPAVEKETKPAEVITEEEEVPPEEPVLKSSKLQLLDEYQGLYQDKVNNLYEFVIHNLLNGNTDQAQQVLRFVSTLLAEMENLAVVDWAKRPSAQSRVKVYLKRLLAVAGVEGLGINKWQPLLKW
;
A
#
# COMPACT_ATOMS: atom_id res chain seq x y z
N MET A 1 4.53 -25.50 -35.09
CA MET A 1 5.02 -24.41 -34.24
C MET A 1 3.96 -24.21 -33.17
N THR A 2 4.26 -24.60 -31.93
CA THR A 2 3.42 -24.27 -30.78
C THR A 2 3.56 -22.77 -30.56
N CYS A 3 2.45 -22.04 -30.66
CA CYS A 3 2.41 -20.61 -30.38
C CYS A 3 2.58 -20.45 -28.87
N THR A 4 3.59 -19.70 -28.42
CA THR A 4 3.80 -19.43 -26.99
C THR A 4 2.76 -18.42 -26.50
N LEU A 5 2.55 -18.32 -25.18
CA LEU A 5 1.63 -17.34 -24.60
C LEU A 5 1.97 -15.91 -25.08
N ASP A 6 3.26 -15.60 -25.18
CA ASP A 6 3.76 -14.26 -25.54
C ASP A 6 3.54 -13.91 -27.01
N ASP A 7 3.45 -14.90 -27.89
CA ASP A 7 3.12 -14.70 -29.30
C ASP A 7 1.66 -14.23 -29.48
N ILE A 8 0.80 -14.53 -28.49
CA ILE A 8 -0.64 -14.27 -28.55
C ILE A 8 -1.02 -13.06 -27.69
N VAL A 9 -0.42 -12.94 -26.50
CA VAL A 9 -0.71 -11.89 -25.52
C VAL A 9 0.58 -11.24 -24.97
N PRO A 10 1.29 -10.48 -25.81
CA PRO A 10 2.60 -9.92 -25.48
C PRO A 10 2.58 -8.92 -24.32
N ALA A 11 1.43 -8.31 -24.00
CA ALA A 11 1.35 -7.27 -22.98
C ALA A 11 1.61 -7.80 -21.56
N PHE A 12 1.38 -9.10 -21.33
CA PHE A 12 1.68 -9.75 -20.05
C PHE A 12 3.19 -9.75 -19.77
N ARG A 13 3.99 -10.24 -20.73
CA ARG A 13 5.45 -10.21 -20.64
C ARG A 13 5.97 -8.78 -20.57
N ALA A 14 5.43 -7.87 -21.38
CA ALA A 14 5.84 -6.47 -21.38
C ALA A 14 5.63 -5.80 -20.00
N ALA A 15 4.56 -6.16 -19.27
CA ALA A 15 4.35 -5.69 -17.90
C ALA A 15 5.42 -6.23 -16.93
N CYS A 16 5.79 -7.50 -17.04
CA CYS A 16 6.86 -8.09 -16.22
C CYS A 16 8.24 -7.48 -16.50
N GLU A 17 8.57 -7.23 -17.76
CA GLU A 17 9.83 -6.60 -18.16
C GLU A 17 9.92 -5.15 -17.69
N ARG A 18 8.79 -4.45 -17.66
CA ARG A 18 8.70 -3.08 -17.14
C ARG A 18 8.93 -3.02 -15.63
N TRP A 19 8.38 -3.97 -14.88
CA TRP A 19 8.50 -4.01 -13.42
C TRP A 19 9.22 -5.28 -12.95
N PRO A 20 10.55 -5.41 -13.20
CA PRO A 20 11.32 -6.61 -12.85
C PRO A 20 11.34 -6.85 -11.33
N HIS A 21 11.24 -5.79 -10.54
CA HIS A 21 11.24 -5.83 -9.07
C HIS A 21 9.84 -5.93 -8.44
N ALA A 22 8.81 -6.30 -9.22
CA ALA A 22 7.47 -6.58 -8.71
C ALA A 22 7.24 -8.09 -8.57
N PRO A 23 7.63 -8.73 -7.44
CA PRO A 23 7.66 -10.20 -7.32
C PRO A 23 6.28 -10.85 -7.52
N ASN A 24 5.21 -10.22 -7.03
CA ASN A 24 3.85 -10.73 -7.24
C ASN A 24 3.46 -10.75 -8.72
N LEU A 25 3.90 -9.75 -9.50
CA LEU A 25 3.62 -9.69 -10.92
C LEU A 25 4.38 -10.80 -11.67
N GLN A 26 5.66 -10.99 -11.32
CA GLN A 26 6.49 -12.08 -11.87
C GLN A 26 5.87 -13.46 -11.55
N GLN A 27 5.44 -13.66 -10.31
CA GLN A 27 4.82 -14.93 -9.89
C GLN A 27 3.51 -15.20 -10.65
N HIS A 28 2.62 -14.22 -10.74
CA HIS A 28 1.36 -14.38 -11.47
C HIS A 28 1.59 -14.67 -12.96
N TYR A 29 2.59 -14.05 -13.59
CA TYR A 29 2.95 -14.34 -14.97
C TYR A 29 3.47 -15.78 -15.13
N ASN A 30 4.40 -16.21 -14.28
CA ASN A 30 4.97 -17.55 -14.34
C ASN A 30 3.89 -18.63 -14.16
N ASP A 31 2.97 -18.43 -13.22
CA ASP A 31 1.85 -19.35 -13.00
C ASP A 31 0.89 -19.37 -14.21
N LEU A 32 0.59 -18.21 -14.79
CA LEU A 32 -0.24 -18.09 -16.00
C LEU A 32 0.40 -18.78 -17.21
N ALA A 33 1.68 -18.51 -17.47
CA ALA A 33 2.44 -19.09 -18.58
C ALA A 33 2.51 -20.61 -18.47
N ARG A 34 2.84 -21.14 -17.29
CA ARG A 34 2.86 -22.58 -17.03
C ARG A 34 1.47 -23.20 -17.25
N THR A 35 0.42 -22.57 -16.71
CA THR A 35 -0.94 -23.08 -16.86
C THR A 35 -1.39 -23.03 -18.33
N TYR A 36 -0.94 -22.06 -19.11
CA TYR A 36 -1.23 -21.99 -20.54
C TYR A 36 -0.57 -23.11 -21.33
N GLU A 37 0.70 -23.40 -21.04
CA GLU A 37 1.45 -24.48 -21.68
C GLU A 37 0.91 -25.88 -21.33
N GLU A 38 0.39 -26.04 -20.11
CA GLU A 38 -0.18 -27.28 -19.60
C GLU A 38 -1.68 -27.46 -19.90
N ASP A 39 -2.31 -26.55 -20.65
CA ASP A 39 -3.77 -26.51 -20.88
C ASP A 39 -4.58 -26.57 -19.57
N GLY A 40 -4.08 -25.91 -18.53
CA GLY A 40 -4.65 -25.92 -17.19
C GLY A 40 -5.97 -25.14 -17.07
N SER A 41 -6.83 -25.59 -16.16
CA SER A 41 -8.20 -25.06 -16.02
C SER A 41 -8.31 -23.73 -15.27
N SER A 42 -7.21 -23.24 -14.68
CA SER A 42 -7.14 -22.01 -13.86
C SER A 42 -6.76 -20.75 -14.65
N LEU A 43 -6.74 -20.82 -15.99
CA LEU A 43 -6.30 -19.72 -16.84
C LEU A 43 -7.10 -18.43 -16.63
N ILE A 44 -8.42 -18.53 -16.45
CA ILE A 44 -9.31 -17.37 -16.27
C ILE A 44 -8.98 -16.67 -14.95
N GLU A 45 -8.83 -17.42 -13.86
CA GLU A 45 -8.49 -16.89 -12.55
C GLU A 45 -7.11 -16.22 -12.55
N LEU A 46 -6.09 -16.89 -13.11
CA LEU A 46 -4.72 -16.36 -13.18
C LEU A 46 -4.64 -15.10 -14.05
N THR A 47 -5.38 -15.06 -15.17
CA THR A 47 -5.45 -13.88 -16.04
C THR A 47 -6.04 -12.68 -15.31
N LYS A 48 -7.13 -12.90 -14.57
CA LYS A 48 -7.75 -11.85 -13.75
C LYS A 48 -6.79 -11.34 -12.68
N SER A 49 -6.19 -12.27 -11.91
CA SER A 49 -5.25 -11.92 -10.85
C SER A 49 -4.04 -11.15 -11.39
N PHE A 50 -3.52 -11.51 -12.57
CA PHE A 50 -2.46 -10.77 -13.22
C PHE A 50 -2.88 -9.34 -13.58
N LEU A 51 -4.03 -9.16 -14.23
CA LEU A 51 -4.56 -7.83 -14.56
C LEU A 51 -4.75 -6.96 -13.31
N GLU A 52 -5.28 -7.52 -12.22
CA GLU A 52 -5.43 -6.82 -10.94
C GLU A 52 -4.08 -6.45 -10.32
N ALA A 53 -3.07 -7.32 -10.42
CA ALA A 53 -1.71 -7.04 -9.97
C ALA A 53 -1.06 -5.90 -10.76
N VAL A 54 -1.26 -5.84 -12.09
CA VAL A 54 -0.84 -4.70 -12.92
C VAL A 54 -1.51 -3.42 -12.44
N CYS A 55 -2.82 -3.44 -12.18
CA CYS A 55 -3.55 -2.27 -11.73
C CYS A 55 -3.04 -1.76 -10.37
N TRP A 56 -2.83 -2.65 -9.42
CA TRP A 56 -2.25 -2.32 -8.12
C TRP A 56 -0.84 -1.74 -8.24
N THR A 57 -0.02 -2.28 -9.13
CA THR A 57 1.33 -1.79 -9.38
C THR A 57 1.28 -0.34 -9.84
N VAL A 58 0.48 -0.04 -10.86
CA VAL A 58 0.31 1.32 -11.39
C VAL A 58 -0.25 2.29 -10.34
N ILE A 59 -1.28 1.88 -9.59
CA ILE A 59 -1.85 2.72 -8.52
C ILE A 59 -0.78 3.09 -7.49
N ARG A 60 0.05 2.13 -7.08
CA ARG A 60 1.12 2.35 -6.10
C ARG A 60 2.24 3.22 -6.65
N GLU A 61 2.70 2.98 -7.88
CA GLU A 61 3.80 3.75 -8.47
C GLU A 61 3.43 5.21 -8.75
N LEU A 62 2.19 5.47 -9.16
CA LEU A 62 1.69 6.83 -9.37
C LEU A 62 1.17 7.48 -8.07
N ARG A 63 1.23 6.77 -6.94
CA ARG A 63 0.61 7.17 -5.65
C ARG A 63 -0.84 7.62 -5.82
N ALA A 64 -1.58 6.95 -6.70
CA ALA A 64 -2.97 7.23 -6.93
C ALA A 64 -3.84 6.77 -5.76
N THR A 65 -5.01 7.38 -5.60
CA THR A 65 -5.97 6.96 -4.57
C THR A 65 -6.47 5.55 -4.89
N PRO A 66 -6.25 4.56 -3.99
CA PRO A 66 -6.77 3.22 -4.18
C PRO A 66 -8.31 3.19 -4.06
N PRO A 67 -8.97 2.12 -4.51
CA PRO A 67 -10.40 1.95 -4.31
C PRO A 67 -10.76 1.85 -2.82
N ASP A 68 -11.95 2.33 -2.45
CA ASP A 68 -12.43 2.36 -1.05
C ASP A 68 -12.83 0.98 -0.50
N SER A 69 -13.12 0.02 -1.39
CA SER A 69 -13.52 -1.34 -1.02
C SER A 69 -12.33 -2.15 -0.51
N ALA A 70 -12.54 -2.94 0.54
CA ALA A 70 -11.55 -3.91 1.03
C ALA A 70 -11.30 -5.06 0.03
N THR A 71 -12.27 -5.33 -0.85
CA THR A 71 -12.18 -6.32 -1.93
C THR A 71 -12.62 -5.67 -3.23
N PRO A 72 -11.78 -4.82 -3.84
CA PRO A 72 -12.17 -4.10 -5.03
C PRO A 72 -12.31 -5.05 -6.22
N THR A 73 -13.27 -4.76 -7.08
CA THR A 73 -13.44 -5.44 -8.35
C THR A 73 -12.37 -4.99 -9.35
N THR A 74 -12.11 -5.81 -10.37
CA THR A 74 -11.21 -5.47 -11.47
C THR A 74 -11.60 -4.15 -12.14
N THR A 75 -12.90 -3.89 -12.29
CA THR A 75 -13.43 -2.64 -12.87
C THR A 75 -13.15 -1.42 -12.00
N GLU A 76 -13.26 -1.54 -10.68
CA GLU A 76 -12.90 -0.47 -9.74
C GLU A 76 -11.40 -0.17 -9.78
N LEU A 77 -10.56 -1.21 -9.82
CA LEU A 77 -9.11 -1.06 -9.97
C LEU A 77 -8.74 -0.38 -11.29
N LEU A 78 -9.29 -0.85 -12.41
CA LEU A 78 -9.06 -0.25 -13.73
C LEU A 78 -9.55 1.21 -13.76
N SER A 79 -10.68 1.50 -13.13
CA SER A 79 -11.21 2.85 -12.99
C SER A 79 -10.25 3.80 -12.26
N CYS A 80 -9.58 3.34 -11.20
CA CYS A 80 -8.55 4.10 -10.50
C CYS A 80 -7.30 4.29 -11.36
N VAL A 81 -6.87 3.25 -12.08
CA VAL A 81 -5.72 3.33 -13.01
C VAL A 81 -5.97 4.34 -14.12
N LEU A 82 -7.10 4.24 -14.82
CA LEU A 82 -7.46 5.16 -15.91
C LEU A 82 -7.58 6.61 -15.41
N ASN A 83 -8.04 6.81 -14.17
CA ASN A 83 -8.02 8.11 -13.51
C ASN A 83 -6.60 8.63 -13.31
N ALA A 84 -5.72 7.81 -12.72
CA ALA A 84 -4.32 8.16 -12.46
C ALA A 84 -3.56 8.50 -13.74
N LEU A 85 -3.85 7.78 -14.82
CA LEU A 85 -3.29 8.00 -16.14
C LEU A 85 -3.89 9.23 -16.86
N GLY A 86 -4.91 9.88 -16.29
CA GLY A 86 -5.56 11.05 -16.86
C GLY A 86 -6.52 10.74 -18.01
N LEU A 87 -6.93 9.48 -18.18
CA LEU A 87 -7.77 9.02 -19.27
C LEU A 87 -9.27 9.22 -18.98
N ARG A 88 -9.69 9.45 -17.74
CA ARG A 88 -11.11 9.49 -17.36
C ARG A 88 -11.79 10.87 -17.42
N ASN A 89 -11.14 11.94 -17.86
CA ASN A 89 -11.66 13.32 -17.73
C ASN A 89 -11.54 14.23 -18.97
N GLN A 90 -11.53 13.68 -20.19
CA GLN A 90 -11.65 14.52 -21.38
C GLN A 90 -13.14 14.81 -21.67
N ARG A 91 -13.60 16.02 -21.32
CA ARG A 91 -14.96 16.49 -21.67
C ARG A 91 -15.12 16.49 -23.20
N GLY A 92 -16.21 15.90 -23.65
CA GLY A 92 -16.52 15.62 -25.05
C GLY A 92 -16.25 14.15 -25.35
N VAL A 93 -17.30 13.32 -25.46
CA VAL A 93 -17.18 11.88 -25.76
C VAL A 93 -16.70 11.70 -27.20
N GLY A 94 -15.42 11.99 -27.43
CA GLY A 94 -14.73 11.68 -28.67
C GLY A 94 -14.57 10.17 -28.85
N PRO A 95 -14.05 9.73 -30.00
CA PRO A 95 -13.79 8.33 -30.28
C PRO A 95 -13.01 7.61 -29.16
N LEU A 96 -12.03 8.28 -28.53
CA LEU A 96 -11.23 7.71 -27.44
C LEU A 96 -12.06 7.38 -26.18
N GLY A 97 -13.02 8.23 -25.82
CA GLY A 97 -13.91 7.97 -24.68
C GLY A 97 -14.77 6.72 -24.87
N LYS A 98 -15.18 6.43 -26.12
CA LYS A 98 -15.89 5.19 -26.46
C LYS A 98 -14.98 3.97 -26.36
N VAL A 99 -13.73 4.08 -26.79
CA VAL A 99 -12.73 3.00 -26.65
C VAL A 99 -12.46 2.69 -25.18
N ILE A 100 -12.28 3.71 -24.34
CA ILE A 100 -12.08 3.52 -22.89
C ILE A 100 -13.32 2.90 -22.23
N SER A 101 -14.52 3.34 -22.62
CA SER A 101 -15.77 2.70 -22.18
C SER A 101 -15.84 1.23 -22.60
N GLY A 102 -15.36 0.89 -23.79
CA GLY A 102 -15.21 -0.49 -24.25
C GLY A 102 -14.30 -1.31 -23.34
N HIS A 103 -13.13 -0.78 -22.96
CA HIS A 103 -12.20 -1.47 -22.06
C HIS A 103 -12.78 -1.66 -20.64
N ASN A 104 -13.53 -0.69 -20.11
CA ASN A 104 -14.24 -0.88 -18.83
C ASN A 104 -15.30 -1.99 -18.93
N LYS A 105 -16.04 -2.07 -20.04
CA LYS A 105 -17.00 -3.17 -20.28
C LYS A 105 -16.30 -4.52 -20.45
N LEU A 106 -15.12 -4.55 -21.06
CA LEU A 106 -14.30 -5.76 -21.11
C LEU A 106 -13.92 -6.17 -19.69
N ALA A 107 -13.40 -5.27 -18.85
CA ALA A 107 -13.05 -5.59 -17.45
C ALA A 107 -14.26 -6.09 -16.63
N GLU A 108 -15.44 -5.49 -16.83
CA GLU A 108 -16.69 -5.95 -16.23
C GLU A 108 -17.06 -7.35 -16.70
N GLY A 109 -17.07 -7.60 -18.02
CA GLY A 109 -17.32 -8.92 -18.59
C GLY A 109 -16.28 -9.96 -18.18
N LEU A 110 -15.01 -9.58 -17.99
CA LEU A 110 -13.97 -10.44 -17.44
C LEU A 110 -14.27 -10.82 -15.98
N ASN A 111 -14.74 -9.87 -15.17
CA ASN A 111 -15.13 -10.16 -13.80
C ASN A 111 -16.36 -11.09 -13.74
N GLU A 112 -17.35 -10.87 -14.61
CA GLU A 112 -18.54 -11.73 -14.72
C GLU A 112 -18.20 -13.13 -15.21
N MET A 113 -17.41 -13.27 -16.28
CA MET A 113 -17.02 -14.58 -16.83
C MET A 113 -16.23 -15.39 -15.79
N ARG A 114 -15.31 -14.78 -15.05
CA ARG A 114 -14.61 -15.48 -13.95
C ARG A 114 -15.57 -15.97 -12.88
N ASN A 115 -16.61 -15.19 -12.55
CA ASN A 115 -17.59 -15.56 -11.54
C ASN A 115 -18.61 -16.61 -12.02
N GLN A 116 -18.77 -16.82 -13.34
CA GLN A 116 -19.71 -17.81 -13.89
C GLN A 116 -19.03 -19.11 -14.34
N ASP A 117 -17.85 -18.96 -14.95
CA ASP A 117 -17.16 -19.99 -15.73
C ASP A 117 -15.77 -20.36 -15.15
N GLY A 118 -15.32 -19.69 -14.09
CA GLY A 118 -14.10 -20.06 -13.37
C GLY A 118 -14.23 -21.47 -12.76
N SER A 119 -13.46 -22.43 -13.31
CA SER A 119 -13.52 -23.84 -12.92
C SER A 119 -13.04 -24.04 -11.48
N VAL A 120 -12.04 -23.24 -11.06
CA VAL A 120 -11.41 -23.32 -9.73
C VAL A 120 -12.25 -22.62 -8.68
N ALA A 121 -12.89 -21.51 -9.04
CA ALA A 121 -13.69 -20.72 -8.10
C ALA A 121 -14.99 -21.41 -7.65
N HIS A 122 -15.53 -22.33 -8.46
CA HIS A 122 -16.85 -22.95 -8.22
C HIS A 122 -16.84 -24.50 -8.20
N GLY A 123 -15.69 -25.15 -8.36
CA GLY A 123 -15.58 -26.61 -8.32
C GLY A 123 -16.34 -27.31 -9.45
N LYS A 124 -16.52 -26.66 -10.60
CA LYS A 124 -17.13 -27.26 -11.79
C LYS A 124 -16.11 -28.14 -12.50
N ASP A 125 -16.48 -29.39 -12.81
CA ASP A 125 -15.67 -30.28 -13.66
C ASP A 125 -15.43 -29.63 -15.04
N GLY A 126 -14.20 -29.74 -15.56
CA GLY A 126 -13.70 -29.11 -16.81
C GLY A 126 -14.37 -29.58 -18.11
N PHE A 127 -15.57 -30.16 -18.06
CA PHE A 127 -16.23 -30.92 -19.13
C PHE A 127 -16.73 -30.10 -20.34
N LEU A 128 -16.32 -28.83 -20.51
CA LEU A 128 -16.70 -28.00 -21.67
C LEU A 128 -15.47 -27.57 -22.50
N ASP A 129 -14.47 -28.44 -22.66
CA ASP A 129 -13.14 -28.16 -23.24
C ASP A 129 -13.10 -27.31 -24.54
N ALA A 130 -13.98 -27.54 -25.51
CA ALA A 130 -13.93 -26.79 -26.78
C ALA A 130 -14.56 -25.39 -26.69
N ILE A 131 -15.59 -25.25 -25.85
CA ILE A 131 -16.26 -23.98 -25.60
C ILE A 131 -15.40 -23.16 -24.61
N SER A 132 -14.86 -23.81 -23.58
CA SER A 132 -13.94 -23.21 -22.60
C SER A 132 -12.67 -22.69 -23.27
N SER A 133 -12.02 -23.42 -24.19
CA SER A 133 -10.81 -22.95 -24.87
C SER A 133 -11.02 -21.64 -25.65
N ARG A 134 -12.14 -21.52 -26.37
CA ARG A 134 -12.48 -20.28 -27.10
C ARG A 134 -12.81 -19.13 -26.15
N HIS A 135 -13.53 -19.39 -25.07
CA HIS A 135 -13.84 -18.37 -24.06
C HIS A 135 -12.58 -17.91 -23.32
N THR A 136 -11.71 -18.83 -22.92
CA THR A 136 -10.40 -18.53 -22.32
C THR A 136 -9.55 -17.69 -23.26
N ARG A 137 -9.53 -18.00 -24.55
CA ARG A 137 -8.81 -17.17 -25.54
C ARG A 137 -9.37 -15.76 -25.64
N VAL A 138 -10.71 -15.60 -25.67
CA VAL A 138 -11.35 -14.26 -25.63
C VAL A 138 -11.00 -13.53 -24.33
N TYR A 139 -10.96 -14.24 -23.21
CA TYR A 139 -10.63 -13.70 -21.89
C TYR A 139 -9.21 -13.14 -21.86
N ILE A 140 -8.23 -13.96 -22.22
CA ILE A 140 -6.80 -13.61 -22.21
C ILE A 140 -6.51 -12.47 -23.20
N LEU A 141 -7.06 -12.52 -24.41
CA LEU A 141 -6.91 -11.43 -25.40
C LEU A 141 -7.55 -10.11 -24.94
N SER A 142 -8.68 -10.17 -24.22
CA SER A 142 -9.32 -8.97 -23.69
C SER A 142 -8.49 -8.36 -22.56
N ALA A 143 -7.94 -9.19 -21.68
CA ALA A 143 -7.02 -8.74 -20.63
C ALA A 143 -5.73 -8.16 -21.22
N ASP A 144 -5.15 -8.80 -22.25
CA ASP A 144 -3.99 -8.30 -23.00
C ASP A 144 -4.23 -6.89 -23.56
N SER A 145 -5.37 -6.68 -24.22
CA SER A 145 -5.75 -5.36 -24.74
C SER A 145 -5.86 -4.30 -23.63
N VAL A 146 -6.38 -4.66 -22.46
CA VAL A 146 -6.46 -3.74 -21.30
C VAL A 146 -5.08 -3.44 -20.74
N ILE A 147 -4.22 -4.44 -20.59
CA ILE A 147 -2.84 -4.26 -20.10
C ILE A 147 -2.04 -3.41 -21.08
N ALA A 148 -2.13 -3.68 -22.39
CA ALA A 148 -1.48 -2.90 -23.43
C ALA A 148 -1.89 -1.42 -23.39
N LEU A 149 -3.18 -1.13 -23.18
CA LEU A 149 -3.67 0.23 -22.98
C LEU A 149 -3.06 0.88 -21.74
N ILE A 150 -3.02 0.17 -20.61
CA ILE A 150 -2.42 0.66 -19.36
C ILE A 150 -0.95 0.99 -19.58
N LEU A 151 -0.17 0.06 -20.12
CA LEU A 151 1.27 0.23 -20.35
C LEU A 151 1.55 1.41 -21.30
N SER A 152 0.82 1.50 -22.40
CA SER A 152 0.99 2.58 -23.39
C SER A 152 0.64 3.96 -22.81
N ALA A 153 -0.39 4.03 -21.98
CA ALA A 153 -0.76 5.27 -21.31
C ALA A 153 0.19 5.62 -20.16
N TYR A 154 0.80 4.61 -19.54
CA TYR A 154 1.81 4.76 -18.50
C TYR A 154 3.12 5.32 -19.06
N ASP A 155 3.51 4.97 -20.29
CA ASP A 155 4.71 5.52 -20.96
C ASP A 155 4.72 7.06 -21.02
N GLY A 156 3.55 7.69 -21.04
CA GLY A 156 3.40 9.14 -21.03
C GLY A 156 3.44 9.78 -19.64
N LYS A 157 3.77 9.02 -18.58
CA LYS A 157 3.79 9.49 -17.19
C LYS A 157 5.17 9.28 -16.58
N GLU A 158 5.65 10.30 -15.88
CA GLU A 158 6.78 10.14 -14.98
C GLU A 158 6.30 9.44 -13.70
N PRO A 159 6.86 8.26 -13.38
CA PRO A 159 6.54 7.56 -12.15
C PRO A 159 7.14 8.29 -10.93
N ASN A 160 6.63 7.99 -9.74
CA ASN A 160 7.22 8.54 -8.53
C ASN A 160 8.56 7.85 -8.23
N LEU A 161 9.67 8.58 -8.37
CA LEU A 161 11.04 8.07 -8.19
C LEU A 161 11.31 7.46 -6.80
N LEU A 162 10.53 7.80 -5.77
CA LEU A 162 10.67 7.22 -4.43
C LEU A 162 10.05 5.82 -4.32
N THR A 163 9.14 5.45 -5.21
CA THR A 163 8.31 4.23 -5.07
C THR A 163 8.23 3.37 -6.33
N THR A 164 8.79 3.85 -7.44
CA THR A 164 8.81 3.11 -8.71
C THR A 164 9.68 1.86 -8.60
N ARG A 165 9.27 0.81 -9.32
CA ARG A 165 9.99 -0.44 -9.49
C ARG A 165 10.59 -0.56 -10.90
N GLU A 166 10.51 0.50 -11.70
CA GLU A 166 11.20 0.57 -12.98
C GLU A 166 12.72 0.59 -12.76
N PRO A 167 13.50 -0.06 -13.66
CA PRO A 167 14.95 -0.09 -13.54
C PRO A 167 15.57 1.30 -13.76
N PRO A 168 16.74 1.59 -13.16
CA PRO A 168 17.39 2.90 -13.24
C PRO A 168 17.68 3.36 -14.68
N ASP A 169 17.93 2.43 -15.60
CA ASP A 169 18.14 2.72 -17.03
C ASP A 169 16.99 3.50 -17.69
N ARG A 170 15.76 3.36 -17.19
CA ARG A 170 14.59 4.12 -17.66
C ARG A 170 14.70 5.61 -17.38
N PHE A 171 15.48 5.98 -16.37
CA PHE A 171 15.69 7.35 -15.93
C PHE A 171 17.06 7.88 -16.37
N ARG A 172 17.66 7.32 -17.42
CA ARG A 172 18.97 7.74 -17.93
C ARG A 172 19.12 9.25 -18.04
N HIS A 173 18.11 9.95 -18.57
CA HIS A 173 18.13 11.42 -18.65
C HIS A 173 18.21 12.15 -17.29
N LEU A 174 17.66 11.59 -16.21
CA LEU A 174 17.80 12.12 -14.86
C LEU A 174 19.14 11.72 -14.26
N ASN A 175 19.56 10.46 -14.47
CA ASN A 175 20.84 9.95 -13.99
C ASN A 175 21.99 10.74 -14.62
N ASP A 176 21.98 10.93 -15.94
CA ASP A 176 22.95 11.75 -16.68
C ASP A 176 22.99 13.18 -16.11
N ARG A 177 21.82 13.76 -15.78
CA ARG A 177 21.75 15.10 -15.18
C ARG A 177 22.35 15.14 -13.76
N ILE A 178 22.18 14.08 -12.98
CA ILE A 178 22.78 13.94 -11.65
C ILE A 178 24.29 13.77 -11.80
N ASP A 179 24.72 12.86 -12.68
CA ASP A 179 26.14 12.54 -12.90
C ASP A 179 26.93 13.74 -13.46
N GLU A 180 26.31 14.55 -14.33
CA GLU A 180 26.91 15.80 -14.84
C GLU A 180 26.84 16.95 -13.83
N GLY A 181 25.79 16.97 -13.00
CA GLY A 181 25.45 18.09 -12.13
C GLY A 181 25.97 17.96 -10.69
N CYS A 182 26.50 16.81 -10.30
CA CYS A 182 26.95 16.54 -8.94
C CYS A 182 28.47 16.43 -8.86
N ALA A 183 29.04 16.98 -7.80
CA ALA A 183 30.39 16.69 -7.35
C ALA A 183 30.34 15.74 -6.16
N LEU A 184 31.29 14.80 -6.10
CA LEU A 184 31.43 13.83 -5.02
C LEU A 184 32.72 14.11 -4.26
N ASP A 185 32.62 14.21 -2.94
CA ASP A 185 33.75 14.14 -2.02
C ASP A 185 33.61 12.87 -1.18
N ALA A 186 34.70 12.16 -0.94
CA ALA A 186 34.65 10.88 -0.24
C ALA A 186 35.84 10.74 0.72
N GLU A 187 35.53 10.40 1.96
CA GLU A 187 36.52 10.14 3.00
C GLU A 187 36.15 8.90 3.80
N VAL A 188 37.11 8.34 4.53
CA VAL A 188 36.85 7.27 5.48
C VAL A 188 36.90 7.88 6.87
N ASP A 189 35.81 7.76 7.60
CA ASP A 189 35.79 8.01 9.03
C ASP A 189 36.64 6.93 9.71
N MET A 190 37.83 7.30 10.19
CA MET A 190 38.79 6.37 10.76
C MET A 190 38.37 5.87 12.15
N GLU A 191 37.46 6.56 12.84
CA GLU A 191 36.96 6.15 14.15
C GLU A 191 35.88 5.07 13.98
N GLU A 192 34.97 5.28 13.02
CA GLU A 192 33.86 4.34 12.77
C GLU A 192 34.18 3.29 11.69
N GLY A 193 35.23 3.50 10.88
CA GLY A 193 35.57 2.64 9.75
C GLY A 193 34.56 2.70 8.60
N ILE A 194 33.85 3.81 8.46
CA ILE A 194 32.72 3.99 7.53
C ILE A 194 33.12 4.92 6.38
N LEU A 195 32.69 4.60 5.16
CA LEU A 195 32.84 5.49 4.01
C LEU A 195 31.82 6.62 4.11
N VAL A 196 32.30 7.86 4.14
CA VAL A 196 31.47 9.06 4.12
C VAL A 196 31.55 9.68 2.73
N VAL A 197 30.43 9.72 2.01
CA VAL A 197 30.32 10.33 0.68
C VAL A 197 29.47 11.59 0.80
N ARG A 198 30.01 12.74 0.41
CA ARG A 198 29.28 14.01 0.33
C ARG A 198 28.95 14.30 -1.13
N VAL A 199 27.66 14.40 -1.42
CA VAL A 199 27.12 14.68 -2.75
C VAL A 199 26.68 16.14 -2.78
N GLN A 200 27.36 16.95 -3.60
CA GLN A 200 27.05 18.36 -3.79
C GLN A 200 26.43 18.57 -5.17
N ALA A 201 25.19 19.07 -5.24
CA ALA A 201 24.49 19.27 -6.50
C ALA A 201 24.54 20.74 -6.96
N GLY A 202 24.99 20.98 -8.19
CA GLY A 202 25.00 22.30 -8.82
C GLY A 202 25.78 23.36 -8.04
N ALA A 203 25.11 24.46 -7.68
CA ALA A 203 25.72 25.60 -6.97
C ALA A 203 25.51 25.57 -5.45
N GLN A 204 25.08 24.44 -4.88
CA GLN A 204 24.95 24.26 -3.43
C GLN A 204 26.26 24.55 -2.71
N THR A 205 26.20 24.97 -1.46
CA THR A 205 27.40 25.12 -0.63
C THR A 205 27.81 23.77 -0.03
N PRO A 206 29.06 23.59 0.45
CA PRO A 206 29.47 22.36 1.12
C PRO A 206 28.62 22.01 2.35
N GLU A 207 28.04 23.00 3.03
CA GLU A 207 27.14 22.81 4.18
C GLU A 207 25.76 22.25 3.77
N GLU A 208 25.40 22.38 2.50
CA GLU A 208 24.16 21.86 1.92
C GLU A 208 24.35 20.51 1.22
N ALA A 209 25.57 19.98 1.21
CA ALA A 209 25.88 18.69 0.60
C ALA A 209 25.15 17.55 1.34
N ILE A 210 24.68 16.57 0.56
CA ILE A 210 24.03 15.38 1.10
C ILE A 210 25.14 14.44 1.57
N GLU A 211 25.24 14.21 2.88
CA GLU A 211 26.18 13.26 3.46
C GLU A 211 25.56 11.85 3.52
N LEU A 212 26.27 10.88 2.95
CA LEU A 212 25.93 9.46 2.98
C LEU A 212 27.02 8.72 3.75
N ARG A 213 26.65 8.10 4.88
CA ARG A 213 27.54 7.25 5.69
C ARG A 213 27.25 5.80 5.33
N VAL A 214 28.20 5.12 4.69
CA VAL A 214 28.02 3.79 4.09
C VAL A 214 29.00 2.79 4.71
N PRO A 215 28.54 1.90 5.60
CA PRO A 215 29.38 0.83 6.12
C PRO A 215 29.89 -0.09 5.01
N PRO A 216 31.08 -0.72 5.15
CA PRO A 216 31.62 -1.63 4.14
C PRO A 216 30.66 -2.78 3.78
N SER A 217 29.93 -3.31 4.76
CA SER A 217 28.94 -4.36 4.55
C SER A 217 27.80 -3.92 3.64
N GLU A 218 27.25 -2.72 3.84
CA GLU A 218 26.15 -2.18 3.04
C GLU A 218 26.59 -1.82 1.63
N LEU A 219 27.78 -1.22 1.48
CA LEU A 219 28.36 -0.90 0.18
C LEU A 219 28.47 -2.16 -0.69
N LEU A 220 29.09 -3.20 -0.13
CA LEU A 220 29.26 -4.49 -0.80
C LEU A 220 27.91 -5.16 -1.06
N TYR A 221 27.03 -5.18 -0.06
CA TYR A 221 25.70 -5.76 -0.19
C TYR A 221 24.97 -5.09 -1.39
N HIS A 222 24.86 -3.77 -1.44
CA HIS A 222 24.05 -3.12 -2.46
C HIS A 222 24.71 -2.99 -3.85
N LEU A 223 26.04 -2.91 -3.94
CA LEU A 223 26.73 -2.74 -5.23
C LEU A 223 27.25 -4.04 -5.84
N ASP A 224 27.81 -4.95 -5.04
CA ASP A 224 28.46 -6.18 -5.54
C ASP A 224 28.30 -7.37 -4.57
N ARG A 225 27.28 -8.18 -4.86
CA ARG A 225 26.95 -9.41 -4.12
C ARG A 225 28.09 -10.43 -4.10
N GLN A 226 28.89 -10.50 -5.17
CA GLN A 226 29.99 -11.46 -5.26
C GLN A 226 31.16 -11.02 -4.39
N ALA A 227 31.48 -9.71 -4.40
CA ALA A 227 32.46 -9.14 -3.50
C ALA A 227 32.03 -9.28 -2.02
N TYR A 228 30.76 -9.07 -1.71
CA TYR A 228 30.20 -9.29 -0.37
C TYR A 228 30.46 -10.71 0.14
N LEU A 229 30.14 -11.74 -0.66
CA LEU A 229 30.38 -13.13 -0.30
C LEU A 229 31.88 -13.44 -0.14
N SER A 230 32.71 -12.94 -1.05
CA SER A 230 34.16 -13.14 -1.01
C SER A 230 34.79 -12.56 0.27
N VAL A 231 34.33 -11.39 0.72
CA VAL A 231 34.80 -10.77 1.96
C VAL A 231 34.34 -11.56 3.18
N LEU A 232 33.10 -12.08 3.20
CA LEU A 232 32.63 -12.94 4.28
C LEU A 232 33.45 -14.22 4.40
N GLU A 233 33.79 -14.86 3.29
CA GLU A 233 34.64 -16.05 3.27
C GLU A 233 36.04 -15.75 3.82
N ALA A 234 36.65 -14.62 3.42
CA ALA A 234 37.95 -14.21 3.93
C ALA A 234 37.94 -13.91 5.44
N LEU A 235 36.83 -13.39 5.97
CA LEU A 235 36.68 -13.12 7.41
C LEU A 235 36.43 -14.38 8.24
N GLN A 236 35.94 -15.49 7.66
CA GLN A 236 35.81 -16.77 8.38
C GLN A 236 37.18 -17.39 8.73
N GLU A 237 38.24 -17.04 7.99
CA GLU A 237 39.62 -17.46 8.27
C GLU A 237 40.29 -16.62 9.38
N VAL A 238 39.64 -15.54 9.84
CA VAL A 238 40.13 -14.65 10.90
C VAL A 238 39.33 -14.93 12.17
N PRO A 239 39.94 -15.38 13.28
CA PRO A 239 39.22 -15.55 14.54
C PRO A 239 38.67 -14.19 15.01
N PRO A 240 37.43 -14.13 15.51
CA PRO A 240 36.87 -12.89 16.02
C PRO A 240 37.77 -12.34 17.14
N ALA A 241 38.06 -11.04 17.10
CA ALA A 241 38.83 -10.38 18.15
C ALA A 241 38.18 -10.64 19.51
N GLU A 242 38.97 -11.15 20.47
CA GLU A 242 38.51 -11.43 21.83
C GLU A 242 37.91 -10.16 22.43
N SER A 243 36.60 -10.17 22.65
CA SER A 243 35.90 -9.13 23.40
C SER A 243 36.31 -9.25 24.87
N GLU A 244 36.97 -8.23 25.41
CA GLU A 244 37.33 -8.15 26.83
C GLU A 244 36.09 -8.23 27.74
N GLU A 245 36.15 -9.18 28.67
CA GLU A 245 35.43 -9.36 29.95
C GLU A 245 33.93 -8.94 30.03
N LYS A 246 33.05 -9.95 30.00
CA LYS A 246 31.80 -9.94 30.77
C LYS A 246 31.96 -10.81 32.02
N THR A 247 31.93 -10.16 33.17
CA THR A 247 31.85 -10.75 34.51
C THR A 247 30.59 -11.60 34.64
N GLU A 248 30.79 -12.85 35.06
CA GLU A 248 29.71 -13.79 35.46
C GLU A 248 29.02 -13.32 36.75
N PRO A 249 27.71 -13.57 36.91
CA PRO A 249 27.12 -13.74 38.24
C PRO A 249 26.72 -15.19 38.51
N ALA A 250 26.91 -15.55 39.78
CA ALA A 250 26.78 -16.87 40.37
C ALA A 250 25.35 -17.46 40.37
N VAL A 251 25.31 -18.80 40.39
CA VAL A 251 24.12 -19.66 40.50
C VAL A 251 23.74 -19.90 41.97
N GLU A 252 22.43 -19.85 42.26
CA GLU A 252 21.60 -20.68 43.18
C GLU A 252 20.34 -19.86 43.57
N LYS A 253 19.08 -20.32 43.62
CA LYS A 253 18.45 -21.64 43.74
C LYS A 253 16.97 -21.56 43.32
N GLU A 254 16.40 -22.73 43.05
CA GLU A 254 15.09 -23.04 42.43
C GLU A 254 13.83 -22.51 43.15
N THR A 255 12.79 -22.18 42.36
CA THR A 255 11.39 -22.63 42.55
C THR A 255 10.56 -22.39 41.27
N LYS A 256 9.82 -23.40 40.80
CA LYS A 256 8.94 -23.40 39.60
C LYS A 256 7.48 -22.97 39.94
N PRO A 257 6.52 -22.94 38.98
CA PRO A 257 6.42 -22.07 37.79
C PRO A 257 5.02 -21.42 37.67
N ALA A 258 4.88 -20.23 37.06
CA ALA A 258 3.59 -19.82 36.49
C ALA A 258 3.74 -18.74 35.39
N GLU A 259 3.12 -19.06 34.27
CA GLU A 259 2.49 -18.21 33.26
C GLU A 259 3.32 -17.21 32.44
N VAL A 260 3.35 -17.53 31.14
CA VAL A 260 4.01 -16.83 30.05
C VAL A 260 3.14 -15.66 29.59
N ILE A 261 3.67 -14.45 29.75
CA ILE A 261 3.37 -13.26 28.95
C ILE A 261 4.71 -12.66 28.50
N THR A 262 4.73 -12.25 27.22
CA THR A 262 5.63 -11.31 26.52
C THR A 262 7.10 -11.64 26.33
N GLU A 263 7.49 -11.71 25.05
CA GLU A 263 8.66 -10.98 24.54
C GLU A 263 8.15 -9.94 23.52
N GLU A 264 8.30 -8.67 23.89
CA GLU A 264 8.63 -7.61 22.94
C GLU A 264 10.14 -7.69 22.70
N GLU A 265 10.59 -7.50 21.46
CA GLU A 265 11.94 -7.05 21.15
C GLU A 265 11.87 -5.72 20.39
N GLU A 266 12.88 -4.90 20.64
CA GLU A 266 12.94 -3.43 20.56
C GLU A 266 13.02 -2.79 19.16
N VAL A 267 12.77 -1.49 19.21
CA VAL A 267 12.68 -0.43 18.18
C VAL A 267 14.06 0.19 17.88
N PRO A 268 14.26 0.83 16.71
CA PRO A 268 14.75 2.23 16.70
C PRO A 268 14.10 3.09 15.58
N PRO A 269 14.29 4.43 15.52
CA PRO A 269 14.19 5.47 16.53
C PRO A 269 13.10 6.54 16.18
N GLU A 270 12.95 7.52 17.07
CA GLU A 270 11.82 8.46 17.23
C GLU A 270 11.54 9.46 16.07
N GLU A 271 10.32 9.42 15.56
CA GLU A 271 9.53 10.61 15.18
C GLU A 271 8.51 10.87 16.31
N PRO A 272 8.09 12.12 16.59
CA PRO A 272 7.50 12.50 17.87
C PRO A 272 6.24 11.68 18.16
N VAL A 273 6.37 10.78 19.13
CA VAL A 273 5.28 9.94 19.62
C VAL A 273 4.22 10.86 20.21
N LEU A 274 3.15 11.07 19.46
CA LEU A 274 1.87 11.46 20.03
C LEU A 274 1.47 10.29 20.94
N LYS A 275 1.70 10.48 22.25
CA LYS A 275 1.33 9.55 23.32
C LYS A 275 0.02 8.85 22.96
N SER A 276 0.00 7.51 22.99
CA SER A 276 -1.24 6.75 22.94
C SER A 276 -2.04 7.06 24.22
N SER A 277 -2.80 8.15 24.19
CA SER A 277 -3.85 8.36 25.17
C SER A 277 -4.89 7.29 24.91
N LYS A 278 -5.09 6.38 25.88
CA LYS A 278 -6.33 5.62 25.94
C LYS A 278 -7.44 6.65 25.90
N LEU A 279 -8.28 6.60 24.88
CA LEU A 279 -9.41 7.49 24.69
C LEU A 279 -10.38 7.29 25.87
N GLN A 280 -10.35 8.20 26.86
CA GLN A 280 -11.19 8.14 28.06
C GLN A 280 -12.44 8.97 27.85
N LEU A 281 -13.61 8.42 28.19
CA LEU A 281 -14.87 9.13 28.08
C LEU A 281 -15.00 10.17 29.21
N LEU A 282 -15.28 11.41 28.85
CA LEU A 282 -15.50 12.54 29.74
C LEU A 282 -16.89 12.50 30.36
N ASP A 283 -16.98 12.78 31.66
CA ASP A 283 -18.25 12.84 32.38
C ASP A 283 -19.04 14.11 32.08
N GLU A 284 -18.32 15.22 31.85
CA GLU A 284 -18.90 16.52 31.54
C GLU A 284 -18.01 17.29 30.57
N TYR A 285 -18.62 18.08 29.69
CA TYR A 285 -17.92 18.97 28.76
C TYR A 285 -18.25 20.43 29.06
N GLN A 286 -17.19 21.23 29.25
CA GLN A 286 -17.27 22.65 29.64
C GLN A 286 -16.60 23.59 28.61
N GLY A 287 -16.46 23.14 27.36
CA GLY A 287 -15.81 23.89 26.28
C GLY A 287 -16.74 24.80 25.49
N LEU A 288 -16.24 25.36 24.38
CA LEU A 288 -16.94 26.36 23.56
C LEU A 288 -18.30 25.93 23.01
N TYR A 289 -18.57 24.62 22.94
CA TYR A 289 -19.81 24.05 22.41
C TYR A 289 -20.75 23.51 23.49
N GLN A 290 -20.65 24.00 24.72
CA GLN A 290 -21.46 23.51 25.85
C GLN A 290 -22.98 23.62 25.56
N ASP A 291 -23.40 24.66 24.84
CA ASP A 291 -24.79 24.87 24.39
C ASP A 291 -25.27 23.81 23.38
N LYS A 292 -24.35 23.04 22.78
CA LYS A 292 -24.63 21.98 21.80
C LYS A 292 -24.71 20.59 22.41
N VAL A 293 -24.30 20.40 23.67
CA VAL A 293 -24.32 19.09 24.36
C VAL A 293 -25.72 18.47 24.29
N ASN A 294 -26.75 19.22 24.68
CA ASN A 294 -28.12 18.70 24.71
C ASN A 294 -28.66 18.41 23.29
N ASN A 295 -28.32 19.26 22.31
CA ASN A 295 -28.75 19.06 20.91
C ASN A 295 -28.12 17.81 20.29
N LEU A 296 -26.84 17.54 20.59
CA LEU A 296 -26.15 16.35 20.10
C LEU A 296 -26.64 15.09 20.81
N TYR A 297 -26.91 15.19 22.12
CA TYR A 297 -27.52 14.13 22.91
C TYR A 297 -28.88 13.71 22.32
N GLU A 298 -29.78 14.66 22.11
CA GLU A 298 -31.09 14.41 21.49
C GLU A 298 -30.97 13.83 20.07
N PHE A 299 -30.00 14.33 19.29
CA PHE A 299 -29.72 13.78 17.97
C PHE A 299 -29.32 12.31 18.03
N VAL A 300 -28.40 11.93 18.92
CA VAL A 300 -27.95 10.55 19.09
C VAL A 300 -29.10 9.65 19.55
N ILE A 301 -29.87 10.08 20.55
CA ILE A 301 -31.00 9.31 21.08
C ILE A 301 -32.04 9.07 19.98
N HIS A 302 -32.51 10.13 19.31
CA HIS A 302 -33.62 10.01 18.36
C HIS A 302 -33.21 9.42 17.01
N ASN A 303 -32.04 9.77 16.48
CA ASN A 303 -31.65 9.40 15.11
C ASN A 303 -30.76 8.16 15.06
N LEU A 304 -30.02 7.85 16.12
CA LEU A 304 -29.09 6.72 16.13
C LEU A 304 -29.58 5.57 17.01
N LEU A 305 -30.30 5.88 18.09
CA LEU A 305 -30.82 4.91 19.06
C LEU A 305 -32.35 4.74 19.03
N ASN A 306 -33.03 5.33 18.04
CA ASN A 306 -34.49 5.23 17.85
C ASN A 306 -35.31 5.64 19.08
N GLY A 307 -34.81 6.57 19.89
CA GLY A 307 -35.47 7.04 21.11
C GLY A 307 -35.19 6.21 22.37
N ASN A 308 -34.27 5.24 22.33
CA ASN A 308 -33.89 4.48 23.52
C ASN A 308 -33.04 5.33 24.48
N THR A 309 -33.50 5.44 25.74
CA THR A 309 -32.85 6.22 26.81
C THR A 309 -32.24 5.37 27.93
N ASP A 310 -32.20 4.03 27.79
CA ASP A 310 -31.71 3.10 28.83
C ASP A 310 -30.23 3.33 29.19
N GLN A 311 -29.49 3.99 28.31
CA GLN A 311 -28.05 4.26 28.43
C GLN A 311 -27.72 5.76 28.42
N ALA A 312 -28.63 6.58 28.97
CA ALA A 312 -28.52 8.03 28.99
C ALA A 312 -27.16 8.55 29.48
N GLN A 313 -26.59 7.95 30.54
CA GLN A 313 -25.28 8.36 31.07
C GLN A 313 -24.14 8.03 30.09
N GLN A 314 -24.12 6.84 29.48
CA GLN A 314 -23.08 6.52 28.50
C GLN A 314 -23.17 7.39 27.24
N VAL A 315 -24.39 7.69 26.79
CA VAL A 315 -24.63 8.60 25.65
C VAL A 315 -24.14 10.01 25.98
N LEU A 316 -24.42 10.53 27.18
CA LEU A 316 -23.93 11.84 27.60
C LEU A 316 -22.40 11.90 27.64
N ARG A 317 -21.75 10.85 28.16
CA ARG A 317 -20.28 10.77 28.18
C ARG A 317 -19.67 10.71 26.78
N PHE A 318 -20.30 9.95 25.88
CA PHE A 318 -19.94 9.93 24.46
C PHE A 318 -20.03 11.31 23.83
N VAL A 319 -21.15 12.02 24.03
CA VAL A 319 -21.38 13.36 23.49
C VAL A 319 -20.38 14.38 24.02
N SER A 320 -20.11 14.37 25.34
CA SER A 320 -19.12 15.23 25.98
C SER A 320 -17.72 15.01 25.40
N THR A 321 -17.34 13.75 25.19
CA THR A 321 -16.02 13.38 24.63
C THR A 321 -15.91 13.72 23.14
N LEU A 322 -17.01 13.64 22.40
CA LEU A 322 -17.04 14.04 21.01
C LEU A 322 -16.85 15.55 20.87
N LEU A 323 -17.59 16.35 21.64
CA LEU A 323 -17.51 17.82 21.54
C LEU A 323 -16.15 18.36 21.96
N ALA A 324 -15.53 17.79 23.00
CA ALA A 324 -14.18 18.17 23.43
C ALA A 324 -13.15 17.99 22.31
N GLU A 325 -13.21 16.89 21.58
CA GLU A 325 -12.28 16.68 20.47
C GLU A 325 -12.63 17.50 19.24
N MET A 326 -13.93 17.68 18.96
CA MET A 326 -14.35 18.53 17.84
C MET A 326 -13.92 19.98 18.05
N GLU A 327 -13.85 20.47 19.28
CA GLU A 327 -13.28 21.78 19.62
C GLU A 327 -11.78 21.85 19.29
N ASN A 328 -10.99 20.85 19.70
CA ASN A 328 -9.58 20.76 19.33
C ASN A 328 -9.37 20.73 17.80
N LEU A 329 -10.24 20.03 17.08
CA LEU A 329 -10.16 19.88 15.63
C LEU A 329 -10.72 21.08 14.87
N ALA A 330 -11.65 21.85 15.45
CA ALA A 330 -12.20 23.07 14.88
C ALA A 330 -11.14 24.17 14.77
N VAL A 331 -10.22 24.26 15.75
CA VAL A 331 -9.02 25.12 15.67
C VAL A 331 -8.18 24.82 14.42
N VAL A 332 -8.30 23.62 13.85
CA VAL A 332 -7.49 23.14 12.70
C VAL A 332 -8.24 23.24 11.35
N ASP A 333 -9.43 23.88 11.29
CA ASP A 333 -10.21 24.06 10.04
C ASP A 333 -10.52 22.71 9.34
N TRP A 334 -10.88 21.68 10.12
CA TRP A 334 -10.86 20.29 9.65
C TRP A 334 -11.77 20.01 8.44
N ALA A 335 -12.90 20.72 8.33
CA ALA A 335 -13.86 20.51 7.25
C ALA A 335 -13.33 20.90 5.86
N LYS A 336 -12.28 21.74 5.77
CA LYS A 336 -11.69 22.19 4.50
C LYS A 336 -10.46 21.37 4.07
N ARG A 337 -9.92 20.52 4.96
CA ARG A 337 -8.65 19.81 4.76
C ARG A 337 -8.88 18.30 4.72
N PRO A 338 -8.59 17.61 3.59
CA PRO A 338 -8.81 16.15 3.46
C PRO A 338 -8.12 15.30 4.53
N SER A 339 -6.91 15.70 4.95
CA SER A 339 -6.16 15.03 6.02
C SER A 339 -6.83 15.17 7.39
N ALA A 340 -7.42 16.33 7.69
CA ALA A 340 -8.12 16.59 8.95
C ALA A 340 -9.51 15.92 8.97
N GLN A 341 -10.24 15.89 7.85
CA GLN A 341 -11.46 15.09 7.71
C GLN A 341 -11.20 13.59 7.97
N SER A 342 -10.08 13.08 7.47
CA SER A 342 -9.68 11.69 7.71
C SER A 342 -9.39 11.44 9.19
N ARG A 343 -8.75 12.39 9.88
CA ARG A 343 -8.52 12.33 11.34
C ARG A 343 -9.82 12.32 12.13
N VAL A 344 -10.78 13.19 11.79
CA VAL A 344 -12.11 13.25 12.43
C VAL A 344 -12.87 11.94 12.24
N LYS A 345 -12.83 11.37 11.01
CA LYS A 345 -13.45 10.08 10.71
C LYS A 345 -12.84 8.94 11.51
N VAL A 346 -11.51 8.89 11.63
CA VAL A 346 -10.82 7.87 12.45
C VAL A 346 -11.16 8.04 13.93
N TYR A 347 -11.19 9.28 14.42
CA TYR A 347 -11.57 9.57 15.80
C TYR A 347 -13.00 9.14 16.11
N LEU A 348 -13.99 9.52 15.28
CA LEU A 348 -15.38 9.12 15.43
C LEU A 348 -15.54 7.60 15.48
N LYS A 349 -14.87 6.86 14.59
CA LYS A 349 -14.91 5.39 14.60
C LYS A 349 -14.32 4.79 15.87
N ARG A 350 -13.21 5.36 16.38
CA ARG A 350 -12.59 4.93 17.64
C ARG A 350 -13.49 5.25 18.84
N LEU A 351 -14.07 6.44 18.89
CA LEU A 351 -14.98 6.86 19.95
C LEU A 351 -16.23 5.97 19.97
N LEU A 352 -16.82 5.65 18.82
CA LEU A 352 -17.94 4.72 18.72
C LEU A 352 -17.60 3.30 19.21
N ALA A 353 -16.37 2.85 18.99
CA ALA A 353 -15.90 1.55 19.49
C ALA A 353 -15.74 1.53 21.03
N VAL A 354 -15.41 2.68 21.63
CA VAL A 354 -15.16 2.81 23.08
C VAL A 354 -16.41 3.26 23.85
N ALA A 355 -17.40 3.86 23.19
CA ALA A 355 -18.61 4.40 23.79
C ALA A 355 -19.40 3.38 24.63
N GLY A 356 -19.33 2.09 24.26
CA GLY A 356 -20.03 1.02 24.98
C GLY A 356 -21.55 1.15 24.96
N VAL A 357 -22.10 1.93 24.01
CA VAL A 357 -23.53 2.18 23.87
C VAL A 357 -24.15 1.13 22.92
N GLU A 358 -25.07 0.32 23.43
CA GLU A 358 -25.78 -0.68 22.63
C GLU A 358 -26.64 -0.01 21.55
N GLY A 359 -26.52 -0.49 20.30
CA GLY A 359 -27.17 0.12 19.13
C GLY A 359 -26.36 1.22 18.45
N LEU A 360 -25.34 1.78 19.12
CA LEU A 360 -24.44 2.80 18.57
C LEU A 360 -23.15 2.17 18.00
N GLY A 361 -23.30 1.38 16.94
CA GLY A 361 -22.16 0.70 16.30
C GLY A 361 -21.26 1.62 15.46
N ILE A 362 -20.04 1.15 15.17
CA ILE A 362 -19.02 1.87 14.36
C ILE A 362 -19.59 2.39 13.04
N ASN A 363 -20.59 1.71 12.44
CA ASN A 363 -21.22 2.07 11.17
C ASN A 363 -22.08 3.36 11.22
N LYS A 364 -22.39 3.87 12.42
CA LYS A 364 -23.23 5.07 12.64
C LYS A 364 -22.44 6.39 12.64
N TRP A 365 -21.18 6.38 12.16
CA TRP A 365 -20.32 7.58 12.10
C TRP A 365 -20.75 8.62 11.06
N GLN A 366 -21.41 8.22 9.96
CA GLN A 366 -21.73 9.14 8.85
C GLN A 366 -22.74 10.24 9.23
N PRO A 367 -23.85 9.94 9.95
CA PRO A 367 -24.76 11.00 10.42
C PRO A 367 -24.09 11.94 11.42
N LEU A 368 -23.21 11.44 12.29
CA LEU A 368 -22.46 12.24 13.26
C LEU A 368 -21.45 13.18 12.61
N LEU A 369 -20.89 12.81 11.47
CA LEU A 369 -19.99 13.68 10.71
C LEU A 369 -20.72 14.82 9.99
N LYS A 370 -22.02 14.62 9.69
CA LYS A 370 -22.87 15.61 8.98
C LYS A 370 -23.58 16.57 9.92
N TRP A 371 -23.87 16.12 11.13
CA TRP A 371 -24.35 16.96 12.22
C TRP A 371 -23.24 17.93 12.63
#